data_AF-A0A2N1UQ86-F1
#
_entry.id   AF-A0A2N1UQ86-F1
#
_cell.length_a   1.000
_cell.length_b   1.000
_cell.length_c   1.000
_cell.angle_alpha   90.00
_cell.angle_beta   90.00
_cell.angle_gamma   90.00
#
_symmetry.space_group_name_H-M   'P 1'
#
loop_
_entity.id
_entity.type
_entity.pdbx_description
1 polymer ?
#
loop_
_entity_poly.entity_id
_entity_poly.type
_entity_poly.pdbx_seq_one_letter_code
_entity_poly.pdbx_strand_id
1 'polypeptide(L)' 'KKFTGYPGTEVSVKGAHFVPDRVVIDGNYITSRGPGTAGEFAIAIIAALEGRQKADEVAQHALQK' A
#
# COMPACT_ATOMS: atom_id res chain seq x y z
N LYS A 1 12.68 2.24 -9.36
CA LYS A 1 11.74 2.00 -8.25
C LYS A 1 10.32 2.28 -8.72
N LYS A 2 9.31 1.61 -8.18
CA LYS A 2 7.88 1.78 -8.48
C LYS A 2 7.17 2.43 -7.30
N PHE A 3 6.16 3.25 -7.57
CA PHE A 3 5.32 3.84 -6.53
C PHE A 3 3.89 4.08 -7.06
N THR A 4 2.96 4.26 -6.14
CA THR A 4 1.63 4.83 -6.42
C THR A 4 1.39 6.02 -5.48
N GLY A 5 0.32 6.75 -5.70
CA GLY A 5 0.01 7.95 -4.93
C GLY A 5 -1.40 8.46 -5.23
N TYR A 6 -1.77 9.55 -4.55
CA TYR A 6 -3.05 10.21 -4.79
C TYR A 6 -3.16 10.66 -6.25
N PRO A 7 -4.33 10.54 -6.92
CA PRO A 7 -4.51 11.04 -8.27
C PRO A 7 -4.04 12.49 -8.41
N GLY A 8 -3.17 12.77 -9.37
CA GLY A 8 -2.51 14.07 -9.53
C GLY A 8 -1.10 14.17 -8.93
N THR A 9 -0.57 13.08 -8.34
CA THR A 9 0.80 13.02 -7.80
C THR A 9 1.77 12.22 -8.68
N GLU A 10 1.37 11.86 -9.90
CA GLU A 10 2.11 10.94 -10.78
C GLU A 10 3.53 11.41 -11.10
N VAL A 11 3.74 12.73 -11.11
CA VAL A 11 5.03 13.37 -11.41
C VAL A 11 5.77 13.91 -10.17
N SER A 12 5.24 13.66 -8.97
CA SER A 12 5.76 14.23 -7.72
C SER A 12 7.09 13.60 -7.26
N VAL A 13 7.39 12.37 -7.70
CA VAL A 13 8.58 11.63 -7.28
C VAL A 13 9.55 11.46 -8.45
N LYS A 14 10.73 12.06 -8.35
CA LYS A 14 11.81 11.90 -9.34
C LYS A 14 12.53 10.56 -9.15
N GLY A 15 12.85 9.87 -10.25
CA GLY A 15 13.61 8.60 -10.21
C GLY A 15 12.79 7.36 -9.81
N ALA A 16 11.47 7.49 -9.74
CA ALA A 16 10.55 6.37 -9.56
C ALA A 16 9.47 6.36 -10.66
N HIS A 17 8.94 5.19 -10.98
CA HIS A 17 7.90 5.00 -11.97
C HIS A 17 6.55 4.87 -11.27
N PHE A 18 5.63 5.77 -11.61
CA PHE A 18 4.26 5.68 -11.13
C PHE A 18 3.56 4.47 -11.75
N VAL A 19 2.82 3.72 -10.95
CA VAL A 19 1.88 2.68 -11.41
C VAL A 19 0.52 2.89 -10.75
N PRO A 20 -0.59 2.69 -11.48
CA PRO A 20 -1.92 3.05 -10.99
C PRO A 20 -2.54 2.05 -10.00
N ASP A 21 -1.76 1.16 -9.41
CA ASP A 21 -2.23 0.16 -8.44
C ASP A 21 -2.65 0.80 -7.11
N ARG A 22 -3.56 0.14 -6.37
CA ARG A 22 -4.10 0.63 -5.10
C ARG A 22 -3.03 0.73 -4.01
N VAL A 23 -2.16 -0.28 -3.94
CA VAL A 23 -0.97 -0.35 -3.07
C VAL A 23 0.18 -0.90 -3.89
N VAL A 24 1.37 -0.32 -3.74
CA VAL A 24 2.61 -0.76 -4.40
C VAL A 24 3.65 -1.06 -3.35
N ILE A 25 4.26 -2.24 -3.44
CA ILE A 25 5.40 -2.67 -2.62
C ILE A 25 6.60 -2.80 -3.55
N ASP A 26 7.64 -2.00 -3.32
CA ASP A 26 8.94 -2.10 -3.99
C ASP A 26 10.05 -2.14 -2.95
N GLY A 27 10.47 -3.35 -2.59
CA GLY A 27 11.36 -3.58 -1.45
C GLY A 27 10.73 -3.06 -0.17
N ASN A 28 11.41 -2.10 0.48
CA ASN A 28 10.95 -1.49 1.74
C ASN A 28 10.05 -0.26 1.53
N TYR A 29 9.72 0.09 0.29
CA TYR A 29 8.81 1.19 -0.01
C TYR A 29 7.40 0.64 -0.22
N ILE A 30 6.49 1.03 0.67
CA ILE A 30 5.06 0.73 0.55
C ILE A 30 4.35 2.06 0.31
N THR A 31 3.62 2.17 -0.80
CA THR A 31 2.88 3.38 -1.19
C THR A 31 1.43 3.05 -1.55
N SER A 32 0.51 4.01 -1.45
CA SER A 32 -0.93 3.80 -1.61
C SER A 32 -1.64 5.02 -2.19
N ARG A 33 -2.81 4.84 -2.80
CA ARG A 33 -3.53 5.88 -3.56
C ARG A 33 -4.33 6.88 -2.72
N GLY A 34 -4.67 6.60 -1.48
CA GLY A 34 -5.38 7.54 -0.62
C GLY A 34 -6.39 6.89 0.34
N PRO A 35 -7.41 7.64 0.81
CA PRO A 35 -8.31 7.17 1.85
C PRO A 35 -9.02 5.86 1.50
N GLY A 36 -9.48 5.71 0.26
CA GLY A 36 -10.16 4.50 -0.22
C GLY A 36 -9.29 3.25 -0.30
N THR A 37 -7.97 3.37 -0.11
CA THR A 37 -6.99 2.27 -0.14
C THR A 37 -6.22 2.15 1.19
N ALA A 38 -6.65 2.86 2.24
CA ALA A 38 -5.97 2.90 3.53
C ALA A 38 -5.97 1.53 4.24
N GLY A 39 -7.06 0.77 4.14
CA GLY A 39 -7.14 -0.58 4.70
C GLY A 39 -6.09 -1.52 4.09
N GLU A 40 -6.07 -1.61 2.75
CA GLU A 40 -5.07 -2.42 2.02
C GLU A 40 -3.64 -1.97 2.31
N PHE A 41 -3.41 -0.67 2.46
CA PHE A 41 -2.10 -0.13 2.82
C PHE A 41 -1.65 -0.56 4.21
N ALA A 42 -2.54 -0.50 5.21
CA ALA A 42 -2.25 -0.95 6.56
C ALA A 42 -1.94 -2.46 6.59
N ILE A 43 -2.72 -3.29 5.87
CA ILE A 43 -2.47 -4.73 5.78
C ILE A 43 -1.13 -5.02 5.10
N ALA A 44 -0.75 -4.29 4.06
CA ALA A 44 0.57 -4.42 3.44
C ALA A 44 1.72 -4.09 4.40
N ILE A 45 1.57 -3.07 5.24
CA ILE A 45 2.55 -2.71 6.28
C ILE A 45 2.67 -3.83 7.32
N ILE A 46 1.53 -4.33 7.84
CA ILE A 46 1.53 -5.42 8.82
C ILE A 46 2.20 -6.67 8.23
N ALA A 47 1.89 -7.01 6.97
CA ALA A 47 2.50 -8.15 6.31
C ALA A 47 4.03 -8.03 6.18
N ALA A 48 4.53 -6.81 5.95
CA ALA A 48 5.96 -6.55 5.83
C ALA A 48 6.71 -6.60 7.18
N LEU A 49 6.04 -6.26 8.28
CA LEU A 49 6.65 -6.19 9.62
C LEU A 49 6.45 -7.47 10.45
N GLU A 50 5.23 -8.01 10.44
CA GLU A 50 4.79 -9.11 11.31
C GLU A 50 4.47 -10.40 10.54
N GLY A 51 4.59 -10.35 9.20
CA GLY A 51 4.30 -11.47 8.33
C GLY A 51 2.82 -11.60 7.92
N ARG A 52 2.59 -12.41 6.89
CA ARG A 52 1.28 -12.50 6.22
C ARG A 52 0.16 -13.04 7.11
N GLN A 53 0.47 -14.00 7.97
CA GLN A 53 -0.50 -14.58 8.89
C GLN A 53 -1.12 -13.52 9.80
N LYS A 54 -0.31 -12.63 10.38
CA LYS A 54 -0.82 -11.57 11.26
C LYS A 54 -1.64 -10.55 10.47
N ALA A 55 -1.20 -10.22 9.26
CA ALA A 55 -1.93 -9.32 8.37
C ALA A 55 -3.33 -9.85 8.01
N ASP A 56 -3.44 -11.14 7.71
CA ASP A 56 -4.71 -11.79 7.39
C ASP A 56 -5.66 -11.83 8.60
N GLU A 57 -5.14 -12.13 9.81
CA GLU A 57 -5.88 -12.08 11.07
C GLU A 57 -6.46 -10.67 11.31
N VAL A 58 -5.62 -9.63 11.17
CA VAL A 58 -6.06 -8.24 11.36
C VAL A 58 -7.09 -7.84 10.31
N ALA A 59 -6.89 -8.23 9.05
CA ALA A 59 -7.84 -7.93 7.97
C ALA A 59 -9.22 -8.52 8.25
N GLN A 60 -9.31 -9.75 8.74
CA GLN A 60 -10.58 -10.41 9.06
C GLN A 60 -11.38 -9.68 10.15
N HIS A 61 -10.71 -9.07 11.12
CA HIS A 61 -11.38 -8.39 12.24
C HIS A 61 -11.63 -6.90 12.00
N ALA A 62 -10.72 -6.21 11.30
CA ALA A 62 -10.74 -4.75 11.15
C ALA A 62 -11.38 -4.27 9.84
N LEU A 63 -11.45 -5.11 8.80
CA LEU A 63 -12.00 -4.77 7.50
C LEU A 63 -13.20 -5.68 7.21
N GLN A 64 -14.38 -5.27 7.68
CA GLN A 64 -15.64 -5.96 7.36
C GLN A 64 -16.10 -5.55 5.95
N LYS A 65 -16.61 -6.52 5.18
CA LYS A 65 -17.33 -6.26 3.93
C LYS A 65 -18.75 -5.79 4.20
#